data_AF-V7CXJ1-F1
#
_entry.id   AF-V7CXJ1-F1
#
_cell.length_a   1.000
_cell.length_b   1.000
_cell.length_c   1.000
_cell.angle_alpha   90.00
_cell.angle_beta   90.00
_cell.angle_gamma   90.00
#
_symmetry.space_group_name_H-M   'P 1'
#
loop_
_entity.id
_entity.type
_entity.pdbx_description
1 polymer ?
#
loop_
_entity_poly.entity_id
_entity_poly.type
_entity_poly.pdbx_seq_one_letter_code
_entity_poly.pdbx_strand_id
1 'polypeptide(L)'
;MVSATHVFVQDLDGKKIESQLLPLSNATLTMRKHYVRAYTGKAPGSNVLKYWLAFPVSVPPLGFNTYTVTSSDQSNDSSTLSKMSSPEGSTDKSIKVGQGNLMLLYSADEGKLTHYVTASVEQSYSYYSGNDGTDKDPQASGAYVFRPNGSFPIKSDHQVSFSVLRGPILDEVHQQLSPWVSQITRVFKAKEHAEIEFTVGPIPVDDGIGKEIITQFKTTMKSNKTFYTDSSGRDFIKRVC
;
A
#
# COMPACT_ATOMS: atom_id res chain seq x y z
N MET A 1 10.59 -2.69 -13.40
CA MET A 1 11.44 -1.61 -12.84
C MET A 1 12.43 -1.18 -13.90
N VAL A 2 12.70 0.12 -14.00
CA VAL A 2 13.65 0.70 -14.96
C VAL A 2 14.67 1.59 -14.25
N SER A 3 15.85 1.72 -14.83
CA SER A 3 16.92 2.61 -14.37
C SER A 3 16.94 3.96 -15.10
N ALA A 4 16.26 4.06 -16.26
CA ALA A 4 16.19 5.25 -17.10
C ALA A 4 14.92 6.07 -16.84
N THR A 5 15.02 7.39 -17.03
CA THR A 5 13.91 8.35 -16.94
C THR A 5 13.17 8.54 -18.27
N HIS A 6 13.83 8.21 -19.39
CA HIS A 6 13.27 8.36 -20.73
C HIS A 6 13.00 6.99 -21.34
N VAL A 7 11.88 6.40 -20.93
CA VAL A 7 11.40 5.12 -21.49
C VAL A 7 10.01 5.32 -22.06
N PHE A 8 9.64 4.55 -23.07
CA PHE A 8 8.29 4.52 -23.60
C PHE A 8 7.86 3.08 -23.89
N VAL A 9 6.55 2.87 -24.00
CA VAL A 9 5.94 1.55 -24.16
C VAL A 9 5.16 1.51 -25.47
N GLN A 10 5.33 0.42 -26.22
CA GLN A 10 4.56 0.13 -27.42
C GLN A 10 3.92 -1.26 -27.34
N ASP A 11 2.77 -1.42 -27.98
CA ASP A 11 2.22 -2.74 -28.27
C ASP A 11 2.88 -3.38 -29.51
N LEU A 12 2.42 -4.57 -29.88
CA LEU A 12 2.91 -5.33 -31.04
C LEU A 12 2.73 -4.59 -32.37
N ASP A 13 1.71 -3.74 -32.49
CA ASP A 13 1.42 -2.96 -33.70
C ASP A 13 2.26 -1.66 -33.75
N GLY A 14 3.14 -1.45 -32.77
CA GLY A 14 3.98 -0.26 -32.65
C GLY A 14 3.23 0.97 -32.11
N LYS A 15 1.97 0.81 -31.68
CA LYS A 15 1.20 1.91 -31.09
C LYS A 15 1.71 2.19 -29.68
N LYS A 16 1.94 3.47 -29.40
CA LYS A 16 2.39 3.94 -28.08
C LYS A 16 1.29 3.78 -27.04
N ILE A 17 1.70 3.36 -25.84
CA ILE A 17 0.84 3.18 -24.67
C ILE A 17 1.16 4.27 -23.64
N GLU A 18 0.11 4.94 -23.15
CA GLU A 18 0.25 5.89 -22.04
C GLU A 18 0.87 5.18 -20.83
N SER A 19 1.93 5.77 -20.30
CA SER A 19 2.77 5.13 -19.28
C SER A 19 3.25 6.13 -18.25
N GLN A 20 3.46 5.64 -17.04
CA GLN A 20 3.80 6.40 -15.86
C GLN A 20 5.02 5.81 -15.17
N LEU A 21 5.97 6.66 -14.81
CA LEU A 21 7.11 6.29 -13.98
C LEU A 21 6.85 6.70 -12.52
N LEU A 22 7.02 5.76 -11.60
CA LEU A 22 6.89 6.00 -10.16
C LEU A 22 8.24 5.77 -9.47
N PRO A 23 8.74 6.69 -8.66
CA PRO A 23 9.97 6.47 -7.90
C PRO A 23 9.82 5.28 -6.95
N LEU A 24 10.89 4.50 -6.77
CA LEU A 24 10.90 3.44 -5.76
C LEU A 24 10.84 4.05 -4.35
N SER A 25 9.99 3.49 -3.49
CA SER A 25 9.93 3.89 -2.09
C SER A 25 11.16 3.40 -1.32
N ASN A 26 11.50 4.11 -0.24
CA ASN A 26 12.58 3.69 0.67
C ASN A 26 12.30 2.33 1.32
N ALA A 27 11.02 2.03 1.61
CA ALA A 27 10.60 0.73 2.12
C ALA A 27 10.91 -0.39 1.12
N THR A 28 10.55 -0.21 -0.16
CA THR A 28 10.86 -1.16 -1.23
C THR A 28 12.37 -1.38 -1.40
N LEU A 29 13.16 -0.30 -1.38
CA LEU A 29 14.63 -0.40 -1.50
C LEU A 29 15.26 -1.16 -0.33
N THR A 30 14.79 -0.90 0.90
CA THR A 30 15.24 -1.57 2.12
C THR A 30 14.91 -3.06 2.08
N MET A 31 13.66 -3.40 1.75
CA MET A 31 13.22 -4.79 1.59
C MET A 31 14.05 -5.51 0.52
N ARG A 32 14.25 -4.88 -0.64
CA ARG A 32 15.04 -5.46 -1.72
C ARG A 32 16.47 -5.76 -1.28
N LYS A 33 17.13 -4.84 -0.57
CA LYS A 33 18.49 -5.06 -0.04
C LYS A 33 18.57 -6.29 0.85
N HIS A 34 17.59 -6.48 1.73
CA HIS A 34 17.56 -7.59 2.67
C HIS A 34 17.17 -8.92 1.99
N TYR A 35 16.00 -8.95 1.35
CA TYR A 35 15.40 -10.19 0.85
C TYR A 35 16.09 -10.74 -0.41
N VAL A 36 16.66 -9.90 -1.29
CA VAL A 36 17.45 -10.43 -2.41
C VAL A 36 18.65 -11.22 -1.89
N ARG A 37 19.34 -10.73 -0.86
CA ARG A 37 20.46 -11.45 -0.25
C ARG A 37 20.00 -12.72 0.44
N ALA A 38 18.91 -12.66 1.20
CA ALA A 38 18.37 -13.82 1.91
C ALA A 38 17.97 -14.96 0.94
N TYR A 39 17.33 -14.65 -0.18
CA TYR A 39 16.82 -15.67 -1.10
C TYR A 39 17.83 -16.12 -2.16
N THR A 40 18.75 -15.25 -2.59
CA THR A 40 19.71 -15.57 -3.67
C THR A 40 21.13 -15.81 -3.17
N GLY A 41 21.41 -15.55 -1.89
CA GLY A 41 22.75 -15.57 -1.31
C GLY A 41 23.65 -14.40 -1.74
N LYS A 42 23.20 -13.52 -2.66
CA LYS A 42 23.99 -12.42 -3.21
C LYS A 42 23.31 -11.07 -2.95
N ALA A 43 24.11 -10.05 -2.68
CA ALA A 43 23.59 -8.68 -2.61
C ALA A 43 23.01 -8.28 -3.98
N PRO A 44 21.95 -7.44 -4.03
CA PRO A 44 21.48 -6.91 -5.28
C PRO A 44 22.61 -6.14 -5.98
N GLY A 45 22.74 -6.31 -7.30
CA GLY A 45 23.78 -5.67 -8.10
C GLY A 45 23.71 -4.14 -8.06
N SER A 46 24.80 -3.48 -8.44
CA SER A 46 24.99 -2.02 -8.42
C SER A 46 24.08 -1.24 -9.39
N ASN A 47 23.34 -1.93 -10.26
CA ASN A 47 22.35 -1.29 -11.13
C ASN A 47 21.22 -0.69 -10.30
N VAL A 48 21.27 0.64 -10.17
CA VAL A 48 20.28 1.44 -9.45
C VAL A 48 18.99 1.43 -10.26
N LEU A 49 18.09 0.48 -9.96
CA LEU A 49 16.70 0.62 -10.36
C LEU A 49 16.14 1.84 -9.65
N LYS A 50 15.48 2.72 -10.40
CA LYS A 50 15.00 4.01 -9.87
C LYS A 50 13.48 4.11 -9.90
N TYR A 51 12.84 3.45 -10.85
CA TYR A 51 11.41 3.62 -11.10
C TYR A 51 10.66 2.30 -11.32
N TRP A 52 9.41 2.26 -10.88
CA TRP A 52 8.37 1.42 -11.47
C TRP A 52 7.86 2.05 -12.76
N LEU A 53 7.59 1.22 -13.76
CA LEU A 53 6.94 1.63 -15.00
C LEU A 53 5.55 1.01 -15.00
N ALA A 54 4.51 1.84 -14.95
CA ALA A 54 3.12 1.44 -14.95
C ALA A 54 2.46 1.84 -16.28
N PHE A 55 1.73 0.91 -16.89
CA PHE A 55 0.95 1.14 -18.10
C PHE A 55 -0.20 0.12 -18.16
N PRO A 56 -1.36 0.49 -18.75
CA PRO A 56 -2.46 -0.43 -18.89
C PRO A 56 -2.13 -1.50 -19.94
N VAL A 57 -2.57 -2.72 -19.69
CA VAL A 57 -2.44 -3.84 -20.60
C VAL A 57 -3.80 -4.46 -20.90
N SER A 58 -3.96 -5.00 -22.10
CA SER A 58 -5.13 -5.77 -22.51
C SER A 58 -4.66 -7.15 -22.97
N VAL A 59 -5.23 -8.19 -22.37
CA VAL A 59 -4.83 -9.58 -22.61
C VAL A 59 -6.10 -10.39 -22.89
N PRO A 60 -6.14 -11.22 -23.96
CA PRO A 60 -7.29 -12.07 -24.22
C PRO A 60 -7.45 -13.14 -23.14
N PRO A 61 -8.68 -13.63 -22.88
CA PRO A 61 -8.90 -14.76 -21.99
C PRO A 61 -8.04 -15.96 -22.41
N LEU A 62 -7.32 -16.53 -21.44
CA LEU A 62 -6.43 -17.68 -21.67
C LEU A 62 -5.34 -17.46 -22.74
N GLY A 63 -4.86 -16.22 -22.92
CA GLY A 63 -3.80 -15.91 -23.89
C GLY A 63 -2.73 -14.96 -23.37
N PHE A 64 -1.96 -14.41 -24.30
CA PHE A 64 -0.87 -13.47 -24.03
C PHE A 64 -0.92 -12.27 -24.98
N ASN A 65 -0.27 -11.18 -24.59
CA ASN A 65 0.01 -10.02 -25.42
C ASN A 65 1.45 -9.57 -25.16
N THR A 66 2.09 -8.94 -26.14
CA THR A 66 3.49 -8.53 -26.03
C THR A 66 3.59 -7.01 -26.07
N TYR A 67 4.43 -6.45 -25.19
CA TYR A 67 4.73 -5.03 -25.14
C TYR A 67 6.24 -4.84 -25.17
N THR A 68 6.68 -3.80 -25.88
CA THR A 68 8.09 -3.44 -26.00
C THR A 68 8.35 -2.18 -25.17
N VAL A 69 9.37 -2.25 -24.31
CA VAL A 69 9.84 -1.10 -23.51
C VAL A 69 11.17 -0.64 -24.07
N THR A 70 11.21 0.61 -24.55
CA THR A 70 12.39 1.19 -25.20
C THR A 70 12.88 2.39 -24.41
N SER A 71 14.19 2.47 -24.19
CA SER A 71 14.86 3.67 -23.66
C SER A 71 15.29 4.56 -24.82
N SER A 72 14.99 5.86 -24.78
CA SER A 72 15.37 6.82 -25.82
C SER A 72 15.83 8.13 -25.21
N ASP A 73 16.92 8.70 -25.72
CA ASP A 73 17.42 10.02 -25.29
C ASP A 73 16.58 11.19 -25.86
N GLN A 74 15.63 10.91 -26.75
CA GLN A 74 14.74 11.93 -27.31
C GLN A 74 13.51 12.13 -26.42
N SER A 75 13.35 13.35 -25.92
CA SER A 75 12.45 13.73 -24.82
C SER A 75 10.94 13.74 -25.13
N ASN A 76 10.55 13.74 -26.41
CA ASN A 76 9.16 14.08 -26.78
C ASN A 76 8.15 12.96 -26.54
N ASP A 77 8.61 11.74 -26.28
CA ASP A 77 7.76 10.54 -26.26
C ASP A 77 7.91 9.69 -24.99
N SER A 78 8.48 10.24 -23.93
CA SER A 78 8.77 9.49 -22.70
C SER A 78 7.54 9.30 -21.81
N SER A 79 7.60 8.25 -20.99
CA SER A 79 6.65 7.97 -19.91
C SER A 79 6.58 9.15 -18.96
N THR A 80 5.39 9.46 -18.46
CA THR A 80 5.19 10.60 -17.56
C THR A 80 5.75 10.27 -16.19
N LEU A 81 6.70 11.09 -15.70
CA LEU A 81 7.17 11.01 -14.32
C LEU A 81 6.08 11.46 -13.35
N SER A 82 5.80 10.64 -12.35
CA SER A 82 4.83 10.96 -11.31
C SER A 82 5.29 12.20 -10.54
N LYS A 83 4.37 13.13 -10.30
CA LYS A 83 4.62 14.32 -9.49
C LYS A 83 4.44 13.95 -8.02
N MET A 84 5.52 14.09 -7.25
CA MET A 84 5.48 13.93 -5.80
C MET A 84 5.13 15.26 -5.14
N SER A 85 4.17 15.24 -4.24
CA SER A 85 3.85 16.37 -3.37
C SER A 85 3.84 15.90 -1.93
N SER A 86 4.51 16.67 -1.07
CA SER A 86 4.32 16.61 0.38
C SER A 86 3.26 17.65 0.79
N PRO A 87 2.45 17.37 1.80
CA PRO A 87 1.45 18.29 2.34
C PRO A 87 2.03 19.54 3.05
N GLU A 88 3.34 19.55 3.32
CA GLU A 88 4.03 20.63 4.02
C GLU A 88 3.79 21.98 3.31
N GLY A 89 3.00 22.85 3.95
CA GLY A 89 2.65 24.18 3.42
C GLY A 89 1.32 24.28 2.66
N SER A 90 0.51 23.22 2.58
CA SER A 90 -0.85 23.30 2.03
C SER A 90 -1.79 24.04 2.98
N THR A 91 -2.55 25.01 2.48
CA THR A 91 -3.65 25.67 3.21
C THR A 91 -4.91 24.81 3.30
N ASP A 92 -5.04 23.80 2.44
CA ASP A 92 -6.18 22.90 2.41
C ASP A 92 -6.08 21.84 3.50
N LYS A 93 -7.14 21.70 4.31
CA LYS A 93 -7.24 20.69 5.37
C LYS A 93 -7.35 19.25 4.87
N SER A 94 -7.64 19.07 3.59
CA SER A 94 -7.88 17.76 2.98
C SER A 94 -7.20 17.62 1.63
N ILE A 95 -6.68 16.43 1.34
CA ILE A 95 -6.00 16.10 0.10
C ILE A 95 -6.83 15.09 -0.68
N LYS A 96 -7.16 15.46 -1.91
CA LYS A 96 -7.88 14.61 -2.86
C LYS A 96 -6.91 13.70 -3.60
N VAL A 97 -7.27 12.44 -3.71
CA VAL A 97 -6.51 11.37 -4.38
C VAL A 97 -7.47 10.57 -5.25
N GLY A 98 -7.10 10.34 -6.51
CA GLY A 98 -7.94 9.69 -7.49
C GLY A 98 -8.44 10.68 -8.55
N GLN A 99 -8.25 10.30 -9.81
CA GLN A 99 -8.60 11.10 -10.99
C GLN A 99 -9.80 10.53 -11.77
N GLY A 100 -10.32 9.37 -11.34
CA GLY A 100 -11.44 8.66 -11.97
C GLY A 100 -12.74 8.78 -11.18
N ASN A 101 -13.58 7.75 -11.28
CA ASN A 101 -14.85 7.67 -10.53
C ASN A 101 -14.62 7.50 -9.02
N LEU A 102 -13.52 6.84 -8.64
CA LEU A 102 -13.12 6.70 -7.25
C LEU A 102 -12.25 7.88 -6.82
N MET A 103 -12.64 8.48 -5.69
CA MET A 103 -11.90 9.57 -5.04
C MET A 103 -11.81 9.29 -3.54
N LEU A 104 -10.61 9.49 -2.99
CA LEU A 104 -10.32 9.38 -1.57
C LEU A 104 -9.95 10.75 -1.00
N LEU A 105 -10.34 11.01 0.25
CA LEU A 105 -9.94 12.20 0.99
C LEU A 105 -9.05 11.83 2.17
N TYR A 106 -7.85 12.41 2.19
CA TYR A 106 -6.92 12.32 3.30
C TYR A 106 -6.88 13.63 4.08
N SER A 107 -6.71 13.59 5.40
CA SER A 107 -6.44 14.82 6.16
C SER A 107 -5.01 15.29 5.90
N ALA A 108 -4.81 16.59 5.74
CA ALA A 108 -3.51 17.15 5.39
C ALA A 108 -2.50 17.15 6.57
N ASP A 109 -3.01 17.15 7.80
CA ASP A 109 -2.26 17.17 9.04
C ASP A 109 -1.76 15.78 9.47
N GLU A 110 -2.64 14.77 9.47
CA GLU A 110 -2.33 13.42 9.93
C GLU A 110 -2.06 12.44 8.78
N GLY A 111 -2.35 12.83 7.54
CA GLY A 111 -2.26 11.92 6.40
C GLY A 111 -3.24 10.76 6.50
N LYS A 112 -4.36 10.94 7.19
CA LYS A 112 -5.31 9.87 7.54
C LYS A 112 -6.46 9.82 6.54
N LEU A 113 -6.86 8.62 6.12
CA LEU A 113 -8.05 8.45 5.28
C LEU A 113 -9.29 8.88 6.07
N THR A 114 -10.09 9.79 5.49
CA THR A 114 -11.31 10.33 6.12
C THR A 114 -12.57 10.00 5.33
N HIS A 115 -12.47 9.91 4.00
CA HIS A 115 -13.59 9.59 3.13
C HIS A 115 -13.18 8.69 1.96
N TYR A 116 -14.09 7.80 1.63
CA TYR A 116 -14.07 6.96 0.44
C TYR A 116 -15.29 7.34 -0.40
N VAL A 117 -15.05 8.02 -1.52
CA VAL A 117 -16.09 8.73 -2.27
C VAL A 117 -16.82 9.72 -1.35
N THR A 118 -18.08 9.48 -1.03
CA THR A 118 -18.90 10.31 -0.13
C THR A 118 -19.02 9.71 1.27
N ALA A 119 -18.62 8.46 1.47
CA ALA A 119 -18.76 7.77 2.74
C ALA A 119 -17.60 8.13 3.69
N SER A 120 -17.92 8.46 4.93
CA SER A 120 -16.90 8.63 5.97
C SER A 120 -16.31 7.27 6.33
N VAL A 121 -14.99 7.16 6.17
CA VAL A 121 -14.21 6.00 6.58
C VAL A 121 -12.91 6.46 7.18
N GLU A 122 -12.58 5.90 8.32
CA GLU A 122 -11.31 6.07 8.99
C GLU A 122 -10.55 4.75 8.93
N GLN A 123 -9.28 4.80 8.54
CA GLN A 123 -8.39 3.66 8.65
C GLN A 123 -7.34 3.92 9.72
N SER A 124 -7.08 2.93 10.56
CA SER A 124 -6.01 2.95 11.56
C SER A 124 -5.29 1.61 11.65
N TYR A 125 -4.07 1.64 12.20
CA TYR A 125 -3.31 0.44 12.56
C TYR A 125 -3.22 0.32 14.07
N SER A 126 -3.29 -0.90 14.56
CA SER A 126 -3.17 -1.23 15.98
C SER A 126 -2.55 -2.62 16.14
N TYR A 127 -2.23 -3.01 17.36
CA TYR A 127 -1.88 -4.39 17.66
C TYR A 127 -2.54 -4.85 18.96
N TYR A 128 -2.83 -6.14 19.03
CA TYR A 128 -3.10 -6.81 20.30
C TYR A 128 -1.79 -7.31 20.90
N SER A 129 -1.59 -7.12 22.20
CA SER A 129 -0.50 -7.81 22.91
C SER A 129 -0.89 -9.28 23.13
N GLY A 130 0.04 -10.20 22.92
CA GLY A 130 -0.17 -11.60 23.28
C GLY A 130 -0.23 -11.76 24.80
N ASN A 131 -1.17 -12.56 25.29
CA ASN A 131 -1.19 -12.99 26.69
C ASN A 131 -0.21 -14.14 26.90
N ASP A 132 0.66 -14.06 27.91
CA ASP A 132 1.65 -15.11 28.21
C ASP A 132 1.10 -16.24 29.11
N GLY A 133 -0.17 -16.14 29.52
CA GLY A 133 -0.75 -17.01 30.53
C GLY A 133 -0.46 -16.52 31.94
N THR A 134 -1.08 -17.20 32.91
CA THR A 134 -0.87 -16.99 34.34
C THR A 134 -0.86 -18.34 35.05
N ASP A 135 -0.42 -18.41 36.30
CA ASP A 135 -0.45 -19.65 37.09
C ASP A 135 -1.85 -20.28 37.19
N LYS A 136 -2.90 -19.47 37.11
CA LYS A 136 -4.30 -19.92 37.18
C LYS A 136 -4.87 -20.35 35.83
N ASP A 137 -4.38 -19.75 34.75
CA ASP A 137 -4.79 -20.05 33.37
C ASP A 137 -3.56 -19.91 32.47
N PRO A 138 -2.81 -21.03 32.27
CA PRO A 138 -1.51 -21.02 31.61
C PRO A 138 -1.61 -20.89 30.08
N GLN A 139 -2.80 -20.76 29.49
CA GLN A 139 -2.96 -20.67 28.05
C GLN A 139 -2.34 -19.39 27.48
N ALA A 140 -1.19 -19.45 26.82
CA ALA A 140 -0.62 -18.30 26.12
C ALA A 140 -1.23 -18.08 24.72
N SER A 141 -1.06 -16.89 24.15
CA SER A 141 -1.27 -16.67 22.70
C SER A 141 -0.17 -17.38 21.90
N GLY A 142 -0.45 -17.81 20.67
CA GLY A 142 0.53 -18.51 19.85
C GLY A 142 0.01 -18.84 18.45
N ALA A 143 0.67 -19.77 17.76
CA ALA A 143 0.37 -20.09 16.36
C ALA A 143 -1.09 -20.55 16.11
N TYR A 144 -1.76 -21.08 17.13
CA TYR A 144 -3.12 -21.63 17.03
C TYR A 144 -4.16 -20.86 17.85
N VAL A 145 -3.75 -20.26 18.96
CA VAL A 145 -4.65 -19.61 19.91
C VAL A 145 -4.39 -18.12 19.88
N PHE A 146 -5.43 -17.35 19.55
CA PHE A 146 -5.44 -15.92 19.73
C PHE A 146 -5.97 -15.57 21.13
N ARG A 147 -5.08 -15.13 22.03
CA ARG A 147 -5.43 -14.66 23.38
C ARG A 147 -4.87 -13.25 23.62
N PRO A 148 -5.63 -12.19 23.31
CA PRO A 148 -5.15 -10.81 23.48
C PRO A 148 -5.09 -10.39 24.95
N ASN A 149 -4.12 -9.55 25.31
CA ASN A 149 -3.93 -8.94 26.64
C ASN A 149 -3.93 -7.40 26.58
N GLY A 150 -4.76 -6.83 25.70
CA GLY A 150 -4.84 -5.39 25.46
C GLY A 150 -4.76 -5.04 23.98
N SER A 151 -5.14 -3.81 23.65
CA SER A 151 -5.11 -3.27 22.28
C SER A 151 -4.42 -1.92 22.30
N PHE A 152 -3.43 -1.74 21.43
CA PHE A 152 -2.57 -0.57 21.41
C PHE A 152 -2.51 0.03 20.00
N PRO A 153 -2.66 1.35 19.83
CA PRO A 153 -2.55 1.98 18.53
C PRO A 153 -1.11 1.96 18.02
N ILE A 154 -0.91 1.72 16.73
CA ILE A 154 0.39 1.93 16.08
C ILE A 154 0.43 3.38 15.64
N LYS A 155 1.23 4.18 16.34
CA LYS A 155 1.44 5.59 16.04
C LYS A 155 2.92 5.80 15.73
N SER A 156 3.19 6.83 14.94
CA SER A 156 4.52 7.39 14.81
C SER A 156 4.74 8.36 15.97
N ASP A 157 5.92 8.33 16.59
CA ASP A 157 6.35 9.30 17.62
C ASP A 157 6.50 10.73 17.03
N HIS A 158 6.58 10.82 15.70
CA HIS A 158 6.57 12.04 14.92
C HIS A 158 5.31 12.12 14.05
N GLN A 159 5.00 13.30 13.50
CA GLN A 159 3.95 13.45 12.49
C GLN A 159 4.16 12.43 11.37
N VAL A 160 3.11 11.68 11.03
CA VAL A 160 3.16 10.62 10.00
C VAL A 160 3.69 11.24 8.72
N SER A 161 4.88 10.78 8.29
CA SER A 161 5.40 11.19 6.99
C SER A 161 4.51 10.58 5.93
N PHE A 162 3.83 11.43 5.16
CA PHE A 162 3.07 11.00 4.03
C PHE A 162 3.40 11.81 2.78
N SER A 163 3.30 11.15 1.63
CA SER A 163 3.50 11.78 0.33
C SER A 163 2.48 11.28 -0.65
N VAL A 164 2.14 12.13 -1.60
CA VAL A 164 1.20 11.78 -2.67
C VAL A 164 1.94 11.84 -4.00
N LEU A 165 1.92 10.72 -4.73
CA LEU A 165 2.38 10.62 -6.10
C LEU A 165 1.17 10.71 -7.02
N ARG A 166 1.19 11.64 -7.98
CA ARG A 166 0.14 11.79 -8.98
C ARG A 166 0.68 11.54 -10.37
N GLY A 167 -0.08 10.82 -11.19
CA GLY A 167 0.26 10.59 -12.59
C GLY A 167 -0.94 10.19 -13.44
N PRO A 168 -0.75 9.98 -14.74
CA PRO A 168 -1.86 9.78 -15.68
C PRO A 168 -2.57 8.42 -15.54
N ILE A 169 -1.90 7.42 -14.97
CA ILE A 169 -2.42 6.04 -14.82
C ILE A 169 -3.02 5.84 -13.44
N LEU A 170 -2.32 6.29 -12.40
CA LEU A 170 -2.72 6.11 -11.01
C LEU A 170 -2.14 7.19 -10.09
N ASP A 171 -2.81 7.41 -8.96
CA ASP A 171 -2.29 8.14 -7.82
C ASP A 171 -1.89 7.17 -6.71
N GLU A 172 -0.83 7.47 -5.96
CA GLU A 172 -0.43 6.73 -4.75
C GLU A 172 -0.33 7.65 -3.54
N VAL A 173 -0.73 7.15 -2.38
CA VAL A 173 -0.46 7.75 -1.07
C VAL A 173 0.47 6.83 -0.31
N HIS A 174 1.66 7.32 0.01
CA HIS A 174 2.65 6.60 0.79
C HIS A 174 2.59 7.11 2.22
N GLN A 175 2.43 6.22 3.19
CA GLN A 175 2.34 6.55 4.61
C GLN A 175 3.36 5.72 5.39
N GLN A 176 4.24 6.38 6.14
CA GLN A 176 5.10 5.73 7.13
C GLN A 176 4.45 5.84 8.51
N LEU A 177 3.82 4.76 8.97
CA LEU A 177 2.99 4.75 10.18
C LEU A 177 3.81 4.48 11.45
N SER A 178 4.88 3.70 11.32
CA SER A 178 5.92 3.49 12.34
C SER A 178 7.21 3.07 11.64
N PRO A 179 8.37 2.94 12.33
CA PRO A 179 9.60 2.45 11.71
C PRO A 179 9.51 1.05 11.08
N TRP A 180 8.47 0.27 11.41
CA TRP A 180 8.27 -1.12 10.97
C TRP A 180 6.89 -1.35 10.32
N VAL A 181 6.08 -0.30 10.15
CA VAL A 181 4.79 -0.35 9.43
C VAL A 181 4.73 0.79 8.42
N SER A 182 4.59 0.45 7.15
CA SER A 182 4.31 1.39 6.06
C SER A 182 3.17 0.91 5.18
N GLN A 183 2.49 1.85 4.55
CA GLN A 183 1.37 1.57 3.66
C GLN A 183 1.48 2.39 2.37
N ILE A 184 1.10 1.77 1.26
CA ILE A 184 0.83 2.45 -0.01
C ILE A 184 -0.63 2.22 -0.38
N THR A 185 -1.40 3.30 -0.52
CA THR A 185 -2.75 3.24 -1.11
C THR A 185 -2.68 3.67 -2.56
N ARG A 186 -3.12 2.83 -3.50
CA ARG A 186 -3.14 3.11 -4.94
C ARG A 186 -4.57 3.30 -5.43
N VAL A 187 -4.78 4.36 -6.22
CA VAL A 187 -6.06 4.64 -6.88
C VAL A 187 -5.79 4.74 -8.38
N PHE A 188 -6.12 3.67 -9.10
CA PHE A 188 -6.00 3.64 -10.56
C PHE A 188 -7.16 4.42 -11.19
N LYS A 189 -6.85 5.23 -12.22
CA LYS A 189 -7.84 6.07 -12.91
C LYS A 189 -9.03 5.29 -13.49
N ALA A 190 -8.80 4.05 -13.93
CA ALA A 190 -9.80 3.18 -14.55
C ALA A 190 -10.34 2.07 -13.62
N LYS A 191 -10.17 2.19 -12.30
CA LYS A 191 -10.66 1.22 -11.32
C LYS A 191 -11.59 1.87 -10.30
N GLU A 192 -12.57 1.11 -9.85
CA GLU A 192 -13.56 1.53 -8.85
C GLU A 192 -13.25 0.97 -7.45
N HIS A 193 -11.98 0.63 -7.20
CA HIS A 193 -11.47 0.24 -5.90
C HIS A 193 -10.09 0.86 -5.66
N ALA A 194 -9.72 0.98 -4.38
CA ALA A 194 -8.38 1.34 -3.97
C ALA A 194 -7.64 0.06 -3.60
N GLU A 195 -6.37 -0.03 -3.96
CA GLU A 195 -5.48 -1.10 -3.52
C GLU A 195 -4.66 -0.61 -2.34
N ILE A 196 -4.66 -1.36 -1.25
CA ILE A 196 -3.92 -1.01 -0.03
C ILE A 196 -2.83 -2.07 0.16
N GLU A 197 -1.59 -1.68 -0.11
CA GLU A 197 -0.41 -2.50 0.13
C GLU A 197 0.19 -2.14 1.50
N PHE A 198 0.34 -3.14 2.36
CA PHE A 198 0.97 -2.98 3.66
C PHE A 198 2.35 -3.66 3.67
N THR A 199 3.31 -3.03 4.34
CA THR A 199 4.59 -3.63 4.69
C THR A 199 4.71 -3.59 6.21
N VAL A 200 4.76 -4.77 6.83
CA VAL A 200 4.85 -4.92 8.27
C VAL A 200 6.06 -5.77 8.60
N GLY A 201 7.00 -5.17 9.34
CA GLY A 201 8.13 -5.88 9.93
C GLY A 201 9.48 -5.17 9.80
N PRO A 202 10.50 -5.65 10.52
CA PRO A 202 10.40 -6.69 11.56
C PRO A 202 9.56 -6.20 12.75
N ILE A 203 8.65 -7.04 13.25
CA ILE A 203 7.77 -6.69 14.39
C ILE A 203 8.66 -6.64 15.64
N PRO A 204 8.74 -5.50 16.35
CA PRO A 204 9.62 -5.37 17.50
C PRO A 204 9.09 -6.22 18.66
N VAL A 205 9.95 -7.07 19.23
CA VAL A 205 9.63 -7.95 20.36
C VAL A 205 10.73 -7.92 21.44
N ASP A 206 11.69 -7.00 21.33
CA ASP A 206 12.78 -6.84 22.30
C ASP A 206 12.27 -6.39 23.69
N ASP A 207 11.03 -5.88 23.74
CA ASP A 207 10.29 -5.57 24.97
C ASP A 207 9.65 -6.80 25.63
N GLY A 208 9.82 -8.00 25.05
CA GLY A 208 9.23 -9.24 25.53
C GLY A 208 7.74 -9.40 25.21
N ILE A 209 7.14 -8.49 24.44
CA ILE A 209 5.70 -8.49 24.16
C ILE A 209 5.45 -8.97 22.74
N GLY A 210 4.76 -10.10 22.59
CA GLY A 210 4.21 -10.54 21.31
C GLY A 210 3.15 -9.57 20.78
N LYS A 211 3.20 -9.23 19.48
CA LYS A 211 2.31 -8.23 18.87
C LYS A 211 1.57 -8.82 17.67
N GLU A 212 0.25 -8.73 17.71
CA GLU A 212 -0.64 -9.22 16.66
C GLU A 212 -1.27 -8.03 15.94
N ILE A 213 -0.79 -7.75 14.72
CA ILE A 213 -1.03 -6.48 14.03
C ILE A 213 -2.35 -6.49 13.29
N ILE A 214 -3.11 -5.40 13.41
CA ILE A 214 -4.39 -5.21 12.74
C ILE A 214 -4.43 -3.89 11.97
N THR A 215 -5.16 -3.90 10.86
CA THR A 215 -5.70 -2.70 10.21
C THR A 215 -7.19 -2.65 10.48
N GLN A 216 -7.72 -1.49 10.84
CA GLN A 216 -9.12 -1.31 11.18
C GLN A 216 -9.73 -0.23 10.30
N PHE A 217 -10.88 -0.54 9.71
CA PHE A 217 -11.73 0.42 9.01
C PHE A 217 -12.94 0.74 9.87
N LYS A 218 -13.08 1.99 10.25
CA LYS A 218 -14.21 2.51 11.01
C LYS A 218 -15.10 3.33 10.08
N THR A 219 -16.40 3.02 10.08
CA THR A 219 -17.40 3.70 9.25
C THR A 219 -18.62 4.06 10.08
N THR A 220 -19.53 4.85 9.51
CA THR A 220 -20.83 5.18 10.13
C THR A 220 -21.94 4.16 9.79
N MET A 221 -21.60 3.06 9.11
CA MET A 221 -22.58 2.05 8.71
C MET A 221 -23.21 1.35 9.92
N LYS A 222 -24.55 1.29 9.94
CA LYS A 222 -25.31 0.60 10.99
C LYS A 222 -25.42 -0.89 10.67
N SER A 223 -24.35 -1.64 10.90
CA SER A 223 -24.28 -3.07 10.57
C SER A 223 -25.08 -3.98 11.53
N ASN A 224 -25.56 -3.46 12.66
CA ASN A 224 -26.29 -4.22 13.69
C ASN A 224 -25.56 -5.52 14.08
N LYS A 225 -24.27 -5.39 14.39
CA LYS A 225 -23.35 -6.49 14.73
C LYS A 225 -23.19 -7.58 13.66
N THR A 226 -23.70 -7.33 12.45
CA THR A 226 -23.63 -8.28 11.34
C THR A 226 -22.45 -7.95 10.44
N PHE A 227 -21.68 -8.97 10.05
CA PHE A 227 -20.68 -8.86 9.00
C PHE A 227 -20.62 -10.16 8.19
N TYR A 228 -19.89 -10.16 7.08
CA TYR A 228 -19.77 -11.31 6.18
C TYR A 228 -18.31 -11.65 5.96
N THR A 229 -18.01 -12.95 5.98
CA THR A 229 -16.69 -13.50 5.65
C THR A 229 -16.87 -14.60 4.64
N ASP A 230 -15.98 -14.72 3.67
CA ASP A 230 -16.02 -15.84 2.73
C ASP A 230 -15.71 -17.18 3.41
N SER A 231 -16.08 -18.27 2.74
CA SER A 231 -15.62 -19.62 3.02
C SER A 231 -14.69 -20.06 1.89
N SER A 232 -13.39 -19.96 2.14
CA SER A 232 -12.34 -20.40 1.21
C SER A 232 -12.45 -19.76 -0.19
N GLY A 233 -12.79 -18.48 -0.25
CA GLY A 233 -12.93 -17.71 -1.48
C GLY A 233 -14.22 -17.98 -2.27
N ARG A 234 -15.24 -18.59 -1.65
CA ARG A 234 -16.52 -18.94 -2.28
C ARG A 234 -17.69 -18.18 -1.66
N ASP A 235 -18.48 -18.87 -0.84
CA ASP A 235 -19.73 -18.36 -0.28
C ASP A 235 -19.49 -17.35 0.85
N PHE A 236 -20.29 -16.29 0.91
CA PHE A 236 -20.29 -15.36 2.03
C PHE A 236 -21.16 -15.90 3.18
N ILE A 237 -20.54 -16.07 4.35
CA ILE A 237 -21.20 -16.51 5.57
C ILE A 237 -21.48 -15.29 6.45
N LYS A 238 -22.76 -15.13 6.83
CA LYS A 238 -23.19 -14.12 7.81
C LYS A 238 -22.63 -14.46 9.20
N ARG A 239 -22.02 -13.48 9.84
CA ARG A 239 -21.51 -13.52 11.22
C ARG A 239 -22.24 -12.51 12.08
N VAL A 240 -22.38 -12.80 13.37
CA VAL A 240 -22.97 -11.90 14.37
C VAL A 240 -22.05 -11.88 15.59
N CYS A 241 -21.61 -10.68 15.99
CA CYS A 241 -20.83 -10.44 17.20
C CYS A 241 -21.66 -9.82 18.35
#